data_AF-A0A3D3RGM1-F1
#
_entry.id   AF-A0A3D3RGM1-F1
#
_cell.length_a   1.000
_cell.length_b   1.000
_cell.length_c   1.000
_cell.angle_alpha   90.00
_cell.angle_beta   90.00
_cell.angle_gamma   90.00
#
_symmetry.space_group_name_H-M   'P 1'
#
loop_
_entity.id
_entity.type
_entity.pdbx_description
1 polymer ?
#
loop_
_entity_poly.entity_id
_entity_poly.type
_entity_poly.pdbx_seq_one_letter_code
_entity_poly.pdbx_strand_id
1 'polypeptide(L)'
;MKQRGEGNKGRQLQQNKAVTLYKRSKKDAIKRFLFGSKDKEGIGKQTVVYVLLFSIGFVYLYPLLYMISKSFMSVDDLLDTSINWLPSTLYVANYENAAKAMDFWNTLKDSIIVAGVPTLINM
;
A
#
# COMPACT_ATOMS: atom_id res chain seq x y z
N MET A 1 63.63 -22.01 -26.38
CA MET A 1 62.75 -22.17 -25.21
C MET A 1 61.65 -21.09 -25.08
N LYS A 2 61.14 -20.48 -26.18
CA LYS A 2 60.31 -19.24 -26.10
C LYS A 2 58.79 -19.42 -26.37
N GLN A 3 58.32 -20.62 -26.70
CA GLN A 3 56.92 -20.82 -27.15
C GLN A 3 55.92 -21.24 -26.06
N ARG A 4 56.36 -21.41 -24.80
CA ARG A 4 55.48 -21.90 -23.71
C ARG A 4 54.58 -20.82 -23.08
N GLY A 5 54.81 -19.53 -23.37
CA GLY A 5 54.12 -18.39 -22.74
C GLY A 5 52.90 -17.84 -23.49
N GLU A 6 52.80 -18.04 -24.80
CA GLU A 6 51.76 -17.40 -25.63
C GLU A 6 50.38 -18.07 -25.49
N GLY A 7 50.34 -19.40 -25.31
CA GLY A 7 49.11 -20.15 -25.08
C GLY A 7 48.41 -19.81 -23.75
N ASN A 8 49.16 -19.31 -22.75
CA ASN A 8 48.60 -18.94 -21.44
C ASN A 8 47.95 -17.55 -21.48
N LYS A 9 48.52 -16.61 -22.26
CA LYS A 9 47.92 -15.28 -22.52
C LYS A 9 46.57 -15.39 -23.23
N GLY A 10 46.43 -16.27 -24.22
CA GLY A 10 45.17 -16.50 -24.94
C GLY A 10 44.04 -17.03 -24.05
N ARG A 11 44.37 -17.95 -23.12
CA ARG A 11 43.41 -18.50 -22.14
C ARG A 11 42.96 -17.46 -21.11
N GLN A 12 43.88 -16.61 -20.63
CA GLN A 12 43.56 -15.52 -19.69
C GLN A 12 42.70 -14.42 -20.35
N LEU A 13 42.96 -14.08 -21.62
CA LEU A 13 42.14 -13.14 -22.38
C LEU A 13 40.71 -13.66 -22.61
N GLN A 14 40.56 -14.95 -22.89
CA GLN A 14 39.23 -15.57 -23.04
C GLN A 14 38.47 -15.63 -21.71
N GLN A 15 39.15 -15.98 -20.60
CA GLN A 15 38.55 -15.97 -19.27
C GLN A 15 38.11 -14.56 -18.84
N ASN A 16 38.96 -13.53 -19.05
CA ASN A 16 38.61 -12.15 -18.72
C ASN A 16 37.46 -11.61 -19.59
N LYS A 17 37.40 -11.99 -20.87
CA LYS A 17 36.27 -11.67 -21.74
C LYS A 17 34.99 -12.34 -21.28
N ALA A 18 35.01 -13.62 -20.90
CA ALA A 18 33.83 -14.34 -20.42
C ALA A 18 33.28 -13.75 -19.10
N VAL A 19 34.16 -13.43 -18.15
CA VAL A 19 33.78 -12.80 -16.87
C VAL A 19 33.21 -11.40 -17.08
N THR A 20 33.80 -10.59 -17.97
CA THR A 20 33.28 -9.26 -18.28
C THR A 20 31.96 -9.29 -19.06
N LEU A 21 31.78 -10.25 -19.98
CA LEU A 21 30.52 -10.45 -20.70
C LEU A 21 29.39 -10.90 -19.78
N TYR A 22 29.66 -11.85 -18.87
CA TYR A 22 28.70 -12.31 -17.86
C TYR A 22 28.29 -11.18 -16.91
N LYS A 23 29.28 -10.40 -16.43
CA LYS A 23 29.03 -9.25 -15.54
C LYS A 23 28.25 -8.15 -16.23
N ARG A 24 28.49 -7.92 -17.53
CA ARG A 24 27.74 -6.98 -18.37
C ARG A 24 26.30 -7.47 -18.60
N SER A 25 26.12 -8.73 -18.99
CA SER A 25 24.82 -9.36 -19.22
C SER A 25 23.92 -9.35 -17.97
N LYS A 26 24.45 -9.69 -16.77
CA LYS A 26 23.69 -9.58 -15.52
C LYS A 26 23.28 -8.15 -15.18
N LYS A 27 24.18 -7.17 -15.37
CA LYS A 27 23.87 -5.76 -15.14
C LYS A 27 22.80 -5.26 -16.11
N ASP A 28 22.89 -5.67 -17.37
CA ASP A 28 21.94 -5.29 -18.41
C ASP A 28 20.57 -5.98 -18.20
N ALA A 29 20.54 -7.21 -17.68
CA ALA A 29 19.32 -7.92 -17.31
C ALA A 29 18.61 -7.25 -16.11
N ILE A 30 19.34 -6.88 -15.07
CA ILE A 30 18.79 -6.16 -13.90
C ILE A 30 18.31 -4.77 -14.31
N LYS A 31 19.06 -4.07 -15.17
CA LYS A 31 18.68 -2.74 -15.67
C LYS A 31 17.44 -2.81 -16.56
N ARG A 32 17.32 -3.83 -17.42
CA ARG A 32 16.12 -4.09 -18.24
C ARG A 32 14.90 -4.47 -17.40
N PHE A 33 15.10 -5.18 -16.29
CA PHE A 33 14.02 -5.54 -15.37
C PHE A 33 13.52 -4.32 -14.55
N LEU A 34 14.42 -3.45 -14.08
CA LEU A 34 14.07 -2.25 -13.31
C LEU A 34 13.51 -1.11 -14.16
N PHE A 35 14.11 -0.82 -15.32
CA PHE A 35 13.72 0.33 -16.16
C PHE A 35 12.69 0.02 -17.26
N GLY A 36 12.32 -1.25 -17.44
CA GLY A 36 11.40 -1.65 -18.52
C GLY A 36 12.07 -1.59 -19.90
N SER A 37 11.67 -2.49 -20.78
CA SER A 37 12.04 -2.43 -22.21
C SER A 37 10.98 -1.62 -22.95
N LYS A 38 11.34 -1.04 -24.10
CA LYS A 38 10.56 -0.07 -24.90
C LYS A 38 9.05 -0.36 -25.10
N ASP A 39 8.59 -1.61 -24.94
CA ASP A 39 7.21 -2.03 -25.17
C ASP A 39 6.42 -2.42 -23.89
N LYS A 40 7.06 -2.50 -22.71
CA LYS A 40 6.39 -2.83 -21.45
C LYS A 40 6.91 -1.95 -20.34
N GLU A 41 6.00 -1.19 -19.71
CA GLU A 41 6.32 -0.38 -18.53
C GLU A 41 7.07 -1.24 -17.50
N GLY A 42 8.27 -0.80 -17.11
CA GLY A 42 9.07 -1.54 -16.14
C GLY A 42 8.32 -1.68 -14.82
N ILE A 43 8.44 -2.83 -14.17
CA ILE A 43 7.81 -3.12 -12.87
C ILE A 43 8.12 -2.00 -11.87
N GLY A 44 9.28 -1.35 -11.97
CA GLY A 44 9.64 -0.19 -11.15
C GLY A 44 8.61 0.96 -11.17
N LYS A 45 8.07 1.35 -12.34
CA LYS A 45 7.06 2.42 -12.43
C LYS A 45 5.78 2.00 -11.71
N GLN A 46 5.32 0.79 -11.95
CA GLN A 46 4.10 0.26 -11.35
C GLN A 46 4.23 0.08 -9.83
N THR A 47 5.39 -0.39 -9.34
CA THR A 47 5.68 -0.48 -7.92
C THR A 47 5.66 0.90 -7.25
N VAL A 48 6.27 1.91 -7.88
CA VAL A 48 6.26 3.28 -7.34
C VAL A 48 4.82 3.81 -7.26
N VAL A 49 4.02 3.63 -8.31
CA VAL A 49 2.61 4.05 -8.31
C VAL A 49 1.82 3.35 -7.20
N TYR A 50 1.99 2.03 -7.01
CA TYR A 50 1.29 1.32 -5.95
C TYR A 50 1.76 1.69 -4.55
N VAL A 51 3.05 1.94 -4.32
CA VAL A 51 3.55 2.43 -3.04
C VAL A 51 2.99 3.82 -2.75
N LEU A 52 2.95 4.70 -3.75
CA LEU A 52 2.37 6.04 -3.60
C LEU A 52 0.87 5.95 -3.27
N LEU A 53 0.13 5.12 -4.02
CA LEU A 53 -1.29 4.91 -3.82
C LEU A 53 -1.60 4.31 -2.44
N PHE A 54 -0.82 3.33 -2.01
CA PHE A 54 -0.95 2.74 -0.67
C PHE A 54 -0.65 3.77 0.43
N SER A 55 0.38 4.59 0.26
CA SER A 55 0.74 5.63 1.24
C SER A 55 -0.36 6.67 1.38
N ILE A 56 -0.91 7.15 0.25
CA ILE A 56 -2.02 8.10 0.25
C ILE A 56 -3.27 7.45 0.86
N GLY A 57 -3.59 6.21 0.45
CA GLY A 57 -4.71 5.46 1.01
C GLY A 57 -4.58 5.27 2.52
N PHE A 58 -3.39 4.93 3.03
CA PHE A 58 -3.12 4.75 4.45
C PHE A 58 -3.32 6.05 5.24
N VAL A 59 -2.88 7.19 4.72
CA VAL A 59 -3.10 8.51 5.36
C VAL A 59 -4.60 8.80 5.51
N TYR A 60 -5.42 8.45 4.53
CA TYR A 60 -6.88 8.59 4.62
C TYR A 60 -7.54 7.56 5.53
N LEU A 61 -7.02 6.33 5.56
CA LEU A 61 -7.57 5.25 6.38
C LEU A 61 -7.28 5.45 7.87
N TYR A 62 -6.14 6.04 8.22
CA TYR A 62 -5.73 6.25 9.61
C TYR A 62 -6.79 6.97 10.48
N PRO A 63 -7.31 8.15 10.09
CA PRO A 63 -8.36 8.81 10.88
C PRO A 63 -9.65 7.99 10.96
N LEU A 64 -10.02 7.25 9.90
CA LEU A 64 -11.20 6.38 9.92
C LEU A 64 -11.03 5.23 10.90
N LEU A 65 -9.89 4.55 10.87
CA LEU A 65 -9.55 3.47 11.81
C LEU A 65 -9.51 3.99 13.26
N TYR A 66 -8.98 5.19 13.46
CA TYR A 66 -8.97 5.84 14.77
C TYR A 66 -10.40 6.13 15.27
N MET A 67 -11.29 6.65 14.42
CA MET A 67 -12.69 6.89 14.78
C MET A 67 -13.42 5.59 15.11
N ILE A 68 -13.20 4.52 14.33
CA ILE A 68 -13.77 3.20 14.59
C ILE A 68 -13.26 2.64 15.93
N SER A 69 -11.96 2.77 16.20
CA SER A 69 -11.38 2.33 17.47
C SER A 69 -11.99 3.12 18.65
N LYS A 70 -12.08 4.44 18.53
CA LYS A 70 -12.69 5.32 19.54
C LYS A 70 -14.18 5.05 19.75
N SER A 71 -14.94 4.70 18.72
CA SER A 71 -16.39 4.41 18.89
C SER A 71 -16.64 3.16 19.71
N PHE A 72 -15.70 2.22 19.76
CA PHE A 72 -15.73 1.04 20.63
C PHE A 72 -15.07 1.25 22.00
N MET A 73 -14.49 2.42 22.29
CA MET A 73 -13.86 2.70 23.60
C MET A 73 -14.88 3.12 24.66
N SER A 74 -14.70 2.64 25.89
CA SER A 74 -15.44 3.15 27.05
C SER A 74 -14.97 4.55 27.46
N VAL A 75 -15.75 5.28 28.28
CA VAL A 75 -15.34 6.61 28.77
C VAL A 75 -14.04 6.53 29.58
N ASP A 76 -13.85 5.47 30.35
CA ASP A 76 -12.63 5.25 31.13
C ASP A 76 -11.40 5.05 30.23
N ASP A 77 -11.55 4.33 29.11
CA ASP A 77 -10.48 4.16 28.10
C ASP A 77 -10.16 5.47 27.37
N LEU A 78 -11.12 6.41 27.27
CA LEU A 78 -10.88 7.73 26.68
C LEU A 78 -10.04 8.63 27.60
N LEU A 79 -10.14 8.41 28.91
CA LEU A 79 -9.40 9.16 29.92
C LEU A 79 -8.00 8.58 30.18
N ASP A 80 -7.76 7.33 29.75
CA ASP A 80 -6.45 6.70 29.80
C ASP A 80 -5.62 6.99 28.53
N THR A 81 -4.56 7.79 28.69
CA THR A 81 -3.62 8.13 27.61
C THR A 81 -2.76 6.95 27.13
N SER A 82 -2.80 5.79 27.79
CA SER A 82 -2.05 4.59 27.40
C SER A 82 -2.73 3.78 26.29
N ILE A 83 -4.01 4.04 25.97
CA ILE A 83 -4.81 3.28 25.01
C ILE A 83 -5.13 4.14 23.78
N ASN A 84 -4.17 4.23 22.85
CA ASN A 84 -4.30 5.13 21.68
C ASN A 84 -4.79 4.48 20.39
N TRP A 85 -4.78 3.14 20.29
CA TRP A 85 -4.89 2.44 19.00
C TRP A 85 -5.93 1.32 18.97
N LEU A 86 -6.06 0.52 20.03
CA LEU A 86 -7.05 -0.54 20.15
C LEU A 86 -7.73 -0.45 21.52
N PRO A 87 -9.07 -0.50 21.62
CA PRO A 87 -9.76 -0.48 22.91
C PRO A 87 -9.34 -1.67 23.78
N SER A 88 -9.27 -1.48 25.10
CA SER A 88 -9.03 -2.58 26.06
C SER A 88 -10.20 -3.55 26.11
N THR A 89 -11.42 -3.02 25.96
CA THR A 89 -12.68 -3.77 26.00
C THR A 89 -13.60 -3.30 24.87
N LEU A 90 -14.33 -4.22 24.25
CA LEU A 90 -15.28 -3.87 23.19
C LEU A 90 -16.55 -3.28 23.79
N TYR A 91 -16.67 -1.95 23.79
CA TYR A 91 -17.79 -1.23 24.38
C TYR A 91 -18.83 -0.84 23.32
N VAL A 92 -19.83 -1.69 23.11
CA VAL A 92 -20.86 -1.50 22.07
C VAL A 92 -22.01 -0.60 22.53
N ALA A 93 -22.13 -0.34 23.84
CA ALA A 93 -23.21 0.49 24.38
C ALA A 93 -23.19 1.93 23.84
N ASN A 94 -22.04 2.44 23.39
CA ASN A 94 -21.96 3.73 22.68
C ASN A 94 -22.83 3.76 21.41
N TYR A 95 -22.89 2.65 20.67
CA TYR A 95 -23.72 2.55 19.47
C TYR A 95 -25.20 2.51 19.80
N GLU A 96 -25.60 1.80 20.85
CA GLU A 96 -27.00 1.76 21.29
C GLU A 96 -27.47 3.14 21.77
N ASN A 97 -26.64 3.81 22.58
CA ASN A 97 -26.93 5.16 23.07
C ASN A 97 -27.00 6.18 21.94
N ALA A 98 -26.06 6.13 20.99
CA ALA A 98 -26.09 7.00 19.82
C ALA A 98 -27.32 6.74 18.93
N ALA A 99 -27.67 5.47 18.71
CA ALA A 99 -28.83 5.11 17.90
C ALA A 99 -30.15 5.61 18.51
N LYS A 100 -30.29 5.55 19.84
CA LYS A 100 -31.43 6.14 20.56
C LYS A 100 -31.41 7.66 20.52
N ALA A 101 -30.26 8.29 20.78
CA ALA A 101 -30.13 9.75 20.82
C ALA A 101 -30.38 10.41 19.45
N MET A 102 -30.11 9.69 18.36
CA MET A 102 -30.31 10.17 16.99
C MET A 102 -31.64 9.71 16.37
N ASP A 103 -32.50 8.99 17.10
CA ASP A 103 -33.69 8.35 16.53
C ASP A 103 -33.38 7.61 15.21
N PHE A 104 -32.33 6.78 15.22
CA PHE A 104 -31.63 6.26 14.03
C PHE A 104 -32.56 5.79 12.91
N TRP A 105 -33.58 4.99 13.23
CA TRP A 105 -34.50 4.43 12.24
C TRP A 105 -35.39 5.47 11.56
N ASN A 106 -35.78 6.54 12.27
CA ASN A 106 -36.58 7.61 11.71
C ASN A 106 -35.70 8.49 10.81
N THR A 107 -34.55 8.92 11.31
CA THR A 107 -33.59 9.75 10.56
C THR A 107 -33.03 9.03 9.33
N LEU A 108 -32.82 7.71 9.39
CA LEU A 108 -32.40 6.91 8.24
C LEU A 108 -33.45 6.92 7.14
N LYS A 109 -34.73 6.73 7.49
CA LYS A 109 -35.84 6.80 6.51
C LYS A 109 -35.93 8.18 5.89
N ASP A 110 -35.88 9.22 6.72
CA ASP A 110 -35.93 10.61 6.24
C ASP A 110 -34.76 10.91 5.29
N SER A 111 -33.55 10.46 5.64
CA SER A 111 -32.36 10.62 4.79
C SER A 111 -32.51 9.91 3.44
N ILE A 112 -33.05 8.68 3.43
CA ILE A 112 -33.30 7.93 2.20
C ILE A 112 -34.37 8.61 1.35
N ILE A 113 -35.43 9.15 1.95
CA ILE A 113 -36.48 9.87 1.23
C ILE A 113 -35.93 11.17 0.64
N VAL A 114 -35.23 11.97 1.44
CA VAL A 114 -34.67 13.26 1.03
C VAL A 114 -33.60 13.10 -0.04
N ALA A 115 -32.76 12.06 0.02
CA ALA A 115 -31.78 11.79 -1.03
C ALA A 115 -32.42 11.11 -2.25
N GLY A 116 -33.27 10.11 -2.01
CA GLY A 116 -33.81 9.25 -3.06
C GLY A 116 -34.88 9.91 -3.92
N VAL A 117 -35.81 10.67 -3.32
CA VAL A 117 -36.92 11.28 -4.07
C VAL A 117 -36.41 12.25 -5.15
N PRO A 118 -35.50 13.20 -4.86
CA PRO A 118 -34.94 14.08 -5.90
C PRO A 118 -34.13 13.30 -6.94
N THR A 119 -33.33 12.31 -6.55
CA THR A 119 -32.55 11.51 -7.50
C THR A 119 -33.45 10.76 -8.48
N LEU A 120 -34.55 10.18 -8.01
CA LEU A 120 -35.49 9.44 -8.85
C LEU A 120 -36.33 10.35 -9.75
N ILE A 121 -36.67 11.56 -9.30
CA ILE A 121 -37.42 12.54 -10.12
C ILE A 121 -36.50 13.22 -11.16
N ASN A 122 -35.23 13.42 -10.82
CA ASN A 122 -34.24 14.08 -11.68
C ASN A 122 -33.66 13.15 -12.77
N MET A 123 -33.93 11.85 -12.69
CA MET A 123 -33.47 10.84 -13.65
C MET A 123 -34.50 10.66 -14.77
#